data_AF-A0A3S5WVH2-F1
#
_entry.id   AF-A0A3S5WVH2-F1
#
_cell.length_a   1.000
_cell.length_b   1.000
_cell.length_c   1.000
_cell.angle_alpha   90.00
_cell.angle_beta   90.00
_cell.angle_gamma   90.00
#
_symmetry.space_group_name_H-M   'P 1'
#
loop_
_entity.id
_entity.type
_entity.pdbx_description
1 polymer ?
#
loop_
_entity_poly.entity_id
_entity_poly.type
_entity_poly.pdbx_seq_one_letter_code
_entity_poly.pdbx_strand_id
1 'polypeptide(L)' 'MTDLFTLLEQQFPTASVPRGDYQLGPGAFPEWDSLGHFNFLLLVEQAFSVRFEPDELASMKRLQDIRDALLRRGVAL' A
#
# COMPACT_ATOMS: atom_id res chain seq x y z
N MET A 1 2.61 -1.37 -16.19
CA MET A 1 1.52 -0.82 -15.35
C MET A 1 1.90 -1.14 -13.92
N THR A 2 2.05 -0.12 -13.09
CA THR A 2 2.50 -0.27 -11.70
C THR A 2 1.28 -0.22 -10.82
N ASP A 3 0.87 -1.37 -10.31
CA ASP A 3 -0.31 -1.53 -9.46
C ASP A 3 0.11 -1.70 -7.99
N LEU A 4 -0.82 -1.45 -7.05
CA LEU A 4 -0.57 -1.63 -5.61
C LEU A 4 -0.10 -3.05 -5.26
N PHE A 5 -0.64 -4.06 -5.91
CA PHE A 5 -0.24 -5.46 -5.68
C PHE A 5 1.19 -5.74 -6.16
N THR A 6 1.61 -5.14 -7.28
CA THR A 6 2.99 -5.23 -7.76
C THR A 6 3.95 -4.63 -6.74
N LEU A 7 3.60 -3.49 -6.15
CA LEU A 7 4.40 -2.87 -5.09
C LEU A 7 4.43 -3.71 -3.81
N LEU A 8 3.34 -4.40 -3.47
CA LEU A 8 3.31 -5.32 -2.33
C LEU A 8 4.22 -6.52 -2.53
N GLU A 9 4.17 -7.14 -3.71
CA GLU A 9 5.05 -8.26 -4.04
C GLU A 9 6.53 -7.83 -4.07
N GLN A 10 6.82 -6.58 -4.45
CA GLN A 10 8.16 -6.01 -4.34
C GLN A 10 8.60 -5.78 -2.90
N GLN A 11 7.71 -5.25 -2.05
CA GLN A 11 8.00 -4.97 -0.65
C GLN A 11 8.11 -6.26 0.17
N PHE A 12 7.30 -7.26 -0.15
CA PHE A 12 7.19 -8.54 0.56
C PHE A 12 7.37 -9.72 -0.41
N PRO A 13 8.57 -9.92 -0.96
CA PRO A 13 8.83 -10.94 -1.98
C PRO A 13 8.69 -12.38 -1.46
N THR A 14 8.73 -12.57 -0.13
CA THR A 14 8.54 -13.87 0.53
C THR A 14 7.08 -14.16 0.87
N ALA A 15 6.24 -13.12 0.89
CA ALA A 15 4.86 -13.23 1.31
C ALA A 15 3.96 -13.65 0.15
N SER A 16 2.93 -14.44 0.47
CA SER A 16 1.88 -14.76 -0.49
C SER A 16 0.83 -13.64 -0.47
N VAL A 17 0.92 -12.72 -1.43
CA VAL A 17 0.00 -11.57 -1.54
C VAL A 17 -1.23 -11.99 -2.34
N PRO A 18 -2.43 -12.09 -1.73
CA PRO A 18 -3.63 -12.43 -2.48
C PRO A 18 -4.06 -11.22 -3.33
N ARG A 19 -3.86 -11.34 -4.65
CA ARG A 19 -4.25 -10.30 -5.60
C ARG A 19 -5.77 -10.12 -5.64
N GLY A 20 -6.21 -8.87 -5.74
CA GLY A 20 -7.63 -8.51 -5.79
C GLY A 20 -8.27 -8.28 -4.42
N ASP A 21 -7.58 -8.58 -3.32
CA ASP A 21 -8.06 -8.25 -1.98
C ASP A 21 -7.52 -6.89 -1.54
N TYR A 22 -8.39 -5.88 -1.52
CA TYR A 22 -8.06 -4.53 -1.02
C TYR A 22 -8.32 -4.38 0.48
N GLN A 23 -8.79 -5.43 1.16
CA GLN A 23 -9.01 -5.39 2.60
C GLN A 23 -7.74 -5.73 3.40
N LEU A 24 -6.69 -6.20 2.71
CA LEU A 24 -5.38 -6.46 3.28
C LEU A 24 -4.83 -5.23 4.01
N GLY A 25 -4.21 -5.49 5.15
CA GLY A 25 -3.51 -4.53 5.98
C GLY A 25 -2.43 -5.24 6.81
N PRO A 26 -1.79 -4.53 7.75
CA PRO A 26 -0.80 -5.13 8.62
C PRO A 26 -1.42 -6.29 9.41
N GLY A 27 -0.71 -7.42 9.46
CA GLY A 27 -1.18 -8.68 10.03
C GLY A 27 -1.95 -9.61 9.07
N ALA A 28 -2.16 -9.21 7.80
CA ALA A 28 -2.73 -10.12 6.79
C ALA A 28 -1.82 -11.32 6.50
N PHE A 29 -0.51 -11.15 6.62
CA PHE A 29 0.50 -12.20 6.57
C PHE A 29 1.65 -11.87 7.55
N PRO A 30 2.48 -12.87 7.93
CA PRO A 30 3.46 -12.73 9.01
C PRO A 30 4.46 -11.60 8.78
N GLU A 31 4.89 -11.38 7.53
CA GLU A 31 5.86 -10.34 7.18
C GLU A 31 5.27 -8.92 7.19
N TRP A 32 3.94 -8.76 7.20
CA TRP A 32 3.30 -7.44 7.18
C TRP A 32 3.16 -6.86 8.59
N ASP A 33 4.26 -6.33 9.11
CA ASP A 33 4.29 -5.56 10.36
C ASP A 33 3.94 -4.07 10.17
N SER A 34 3.81 -3.33 11.28
CA SER A 34 3.59 -1.88 11.25
C SER A 34 4.69 -1.11 10.51
N LEU A 35 5.97 -1.52 10.66
CA LEU A 35 7.09 -0.91 9.93
C LEU A 35 7.06 -1.27 8.44
N GLY A 36 6.71 -2.52 8.10
CA GLY A 36 6.53 -2.95 6.71
C GLY A 36 5.42 -2.18 6.02
N HIS A 37 4.31 -1.93 6.74
CA HIS A 37 3.21 -1.09 6.25
C HIS A 37 3.66 0.34 5.97
N PHE A 38 4.41 0.96 6.89
CA PHE A 38 4.93 2.30 6.68
C PHE A 38 5.87 2.38 5.47
N ASN A 39 6.82 1.45 5.35
CA ASN A 39 7.72 1.38 4.19
C ASN A 39 6.94 1.17 2.88
N PHE A 40 5.90 0.34 2.90
CA PHE A 40 5.02 0.16 1.74
C PHE A 40 4.35 1.46 1.32
N LEU A 41 3.81 2.24 2.27
CA LEU A 41 3.21 3.54 1.96
C LEU A 41 4.20 4.50 1.30
N LEU A 42 5.44 4.56 1.80
CA LEU A 42 6.52 5.36 1.18
C LEU A 42 6.83 4.87 -0.24
N LEU A 43 6.86 3.56 -0.47
CA LEU A 43 7.08 2.98 -1.79
C LEU A 43 5.94 3.38 -2.75
N VAL A 44 4.70 3.38 -2.28
CA VAL A 44 3.53 3.85 -3.04
C VAL A 44 3.67 5.33 -3.40
N GLU A 45 4.08 6.18 -2.46
CA GLU A 45 4.34 7.60 -2.75
C GLU A 45 5.36 7.79 -3.88
N GLN A 46 6.49 7.07 -3.80
CA GLN A 46 7.53 7.13 -4.82
C GLN A 46 7.04 6.58 -6.18
N ALA A 47 6.32 5.46 -6.17
CA ALA A 47 5.86 4.79 -7.39
C ALA A 47 4.80 5.58 -8.16
N PHE A 48 3.88 6.22 -7.44
CA PHE A 48 2.82 7.04 -8.03
C PHE A 48 3.16 8.54 -8.06
N SER A 49 4.37 8.91 -7.62
CA SER A 49 4.83 10.30 -7.52
C SER A 49 3.84 11.20 -6.75
N VAL A 50 3.23 10.65 -5.70
CA VAL A 50 2.29 11.35 -4.81
C VAL A 50 2.95 11.60 -3.45
N ARG A 51 2.32 12.48 -2.66
CA ARG A 51 2.70 12.71 -1.28
C ARG A 51 1.46 12.64 -0.39
N PHE A 52 1.52 11.82 0.65
CA PHE A 52 0.53 11.68 1.69
C PHE A 52 0.99 12.44 2.93
N GLU A 53 0.04 13.01 3.66
CA GLU A 53 0.35 13.62 4.94
C GLU A 53 0.61 12.52 5.99
N PRO A 54 1.48 12.77 6.99
CA PRO A 54 1.77 11.80 8.04
C PRO A 54 0.53 11.34 8.82
N ASP A 55 -0.48 12.22 8.94
CA ASP A 55 -1.77 11.88 9.56
C ASP A 55 -2.59 10.91 8.67
N GLU A 56 -2.58 11.11 7.34
CA GLU A 56 -3.20 10.18 6.40
C GLU A 56 -2.49 8.82 6.43
N LEU A 57 -1.15 8.80 6.43
CA LEU A 57 -0.37 7.57 6.53
C LEU A 57 -0.70 6.77 7.80
N ALA A 58 -0.91 7.45 8.93
CA ALA A 58 -1.31 6.81 10.18
C ALA A 58 -2.76 6.28 10.16
N SER A 59 -3.61 6.91 9.35
CA SER A 59 -5.02 6.54 9.18
C SER A 59 -5.23 5.43 8.16
N MET A 60 -4.39 5.37 7.12
CA MET A 60 -4.36 4.30 6.13
C MET A 60 -3.87 3.03 6.80
N LYS A 61 -4.77 2.04 6.94
CA LYS A 61 -4.41 0.72 7.50
C LYS A 61 -4.61 -0.39 6.49
N ARG A 62 -5.38 -0.14 5.44
CA ARG A 62 -5.73 -1.13 4.43
C ARG A 62 -5.39 -0.64 3.04
N LEU A 63 -5.18 -1.57 2.11
CA LEU A 63 -4.98 -1.28 0.70
C LEU A 63 -6.09 -0.44 0.09
N GLN A 64 -7.34 -0.66 0.51
CA GLN A 64 -8.49 0.15 0.08
C GLN A 64 -8.31 1.63 0.42
N ASP A 65 -7.75 1.96 1.60
CA ASP A 65 -7.58 3.35 2.02
C ASP A 65 -6.53 4.04 1.14
N ILE A 66 -5.46 3.31 0.82
CA ILE A 66 -4.39 3.76 -0.09
C ILE A 66 -4.94 3.95 -1.50
N ARG A 67 -5.73 2.99 -1.99
CA ARG A 67 -6.39 3.07 -3.31
C ARG A 67 -7.29 4.31 -3.39
N ASP A 68 -8.14 4.51 -2.39
CA ASP A 68 -9.03 5.68 -2.33
C ASP A 68 -8.23 6.98 -2.26
N ALA A 69 -7.14 7.02 -1.48
CA ALA A 69 -6.28 8.19 -1.38
C ALA A 69 -5.60 8.54 -2.71
N LEU A 70 -5.19 7.53 -3.49
CA LEU A 70 -4.63 7.67 -4.83
C LEU A 70 -5.68 8.14 -5.85
N LEU A 71 -6.87 7.51 -5.85
CA LEU A 71 -7.97 7.89 -6.73
C LEU A 71 -8.44 9.33 -6.49
N ARG A 72 -8.53 9.76 -5.22
CA ARG A 72 -8.83 11.16 -4.86
C ARG A 72 -7.83 12.16 -5.41
N ARG A 73 -6.59 11.72 -5.66
CA ARG A 73 -5.51 12.53 -6.24
C ARG A 73 -5.47 12.44 -7.77
N GLY A 74 -6.34 11.66 -8.39
CA GLY A 74 -6.39 11.48 -9.85
C GLY A 74 -5.40 10.45 -10.40
N VAL A 75 -4.83 9.60 -9.55
CA VAL A 75 -3.98 8.49 -9.99
C VAL A 75 -4.86 7.38 -10.57
N ALA A 76 -4.59 6.98 -11.81
CA ALA A 76 -5.23 5.83 -12.44
C ALA A 76 -4.52 4.54 -11.98
N LEU A 77 -5.30 3.64 -11.37
CA LEU A 77 -4.89 2.32 -10.90
C LEU A 77 -5.51 1.24 -11.79
#